data_AF-A0A0Q4QP31-F1
#
_entry.id   AF-A0A0Q4QP31-F1
#
_cell.length_a   1.000
_cell.length_b   1.000
_cell.length_c   1.000
_cell.angle_alpha   90.00
_cell.angle_beta   90.00
_cell.angle_gamma   90.00
#
_symmetry.space_group_name_H-M   'P 1'
#
loop_
_entity.id
_entity.type
_entity.pdbx_description
1 polymer ?
#
loop_
_entity_poly.entity_id
_entity_poly.type
_entity_poly.pdbx_seq_one_letter_code
_entity_poly.pdbx_strand_id
1 'polypeptide(L)'
;MFKIFSVKKGSNAEKAVISLVNIGRNYIPSFENELGIADFCLDLEVVTDSVLNKNLFLIVGGFANIVAYQNSDLHEMTEEEFKEKISTAFAVNGAGTNEFLKRMGYKIFDSNNNGNVNLVRIEKVS
;
A
#
# COMPACT_ATOMS: atom_id res chain seq x y z
N MET A 1 -11.81 4.38 9.17
CA MET A 1 -12.08 4.28 7.72
C MET A 1 -10.74 4.12 7.01
N PHE A 2 -10.69 3.36 5.91
CA PHE A 2 -9.51 3.28 5.06
C PHE A 2 -9.88 3.60 3.61
N LYS A 3 -8.89 3.98 2.81
CA LYS A 3 -9.03 4.17 1.35
C LYS A 3 -7.95 3.37 0.64
N ILE A 4 -8.26 2.92 -0.57
CA ILE A 4 -7.34 2.17 -1.42
C ILE A 4 -7.03 3.03 -2.65
N PHE A 5 -5.76 3.12 -3.00
CA PHE A 5 -5.30 3.84 -4.17
C PHE A 5 -4.44 2.94 -5.04
N SER A 6 -4.66 3.00 -6.35
CA SER A 6 -3.66 2.56 -7.33
C SER A 6 -2.73 3.72 -7.67
N VAL A 7 -1.44 3.42 -7.79
CA VAL A 7 -0.40 4.41 -8.12
C VAL A 7 -0.11 4.38 -9.62
N LYS A 8 -0.12 5.54 -10.26
CA LYS A 8 0.18 5.70 -11.68
C LYS A 8 1.63 5.34 -11.98
N LYS A 9 1.87 4.45 -12.95
CA LYS A 9 3.23 4.10 -13.41
C LYS A 9 3.98 5.29 -13.99
N GLY A 10 5.28 5.36 -13.74
CA GLY A 10 6.19 6.41 -14.15
C GLY A 10 6.04 7.73 -13.38
N SER A 11 5.13 7.80 -12.42
CA SER A 11 4.80 9.02 -11.68
C SER A 11 5.82 9.36 -10.59
N ASN A 12 5.71 10.55 -10.02
CA ASN A 12 6.51 10.92 -8.85
C ASN A 12 6.06 10.13 -7.61
N ALA A 13 4.75 9.86 -7.49
CA ALA A 13 4.24 9.00 -6.43
C ALA A 13 4.84 7.59 -6.48
N GLU A 14 4.94 6.97 -7.67
CA GLU A 14 5.56 5.64 -7.81
C GLU A 14 7.02 5.63 -7.32
N LYS A 15 7.80 6.64 -7.71
CA LYS A 15 9.20 6.79 -7.27
C LYS A 15 9.31 6.96 -5.76
N ALA A 16 8.44 7.79 -5.17
CA ALA A 16 8.40 8.00 -3.73
C ALA A 16 8.05 6.70 -2.99
N VAL A 17 7.05 5.94 -3.48
CA VAL A 17 6.64 4.66 -2.87
C VAL A 17 7.79 3.65 -2.94
N ILE A 18 8.44 3.51 -4.09
CA ILE A 18 9.60 2.63 -4.27
C ILE A 18 10.74 3.03 -3.31
N SER A 19 11.00 4.34 -3.17
CA SER A 19 11.98 4.87 -2.23
C SER A 19 11.63 4.47 -0.79
N LEU A 20 10.35 4.61 -0.39
CA LEU A 20 9.88 4.19 0.93
C LEU A 20 10.07 2.69 1.18
N VAL A 21 9.77 1.84 0.19
CA VAL A 21 10.02 0.39 0.30
C VAL A 21 11.51 0.09 0.51
N ASN A 22 12.39 0.81 -0.19
CA ASN A 22 13.83 0.61 -0.11
C ASN A 22 14.44 1.15 1.20
N ILE A 23 13.92 2.26 1.74
CA ILE A 23 14.44 2.93 2.93
C ILE A 23 13.87 2.32 4.23
N GLY A 24 12.67 1.73 4.17
CA GLY A 24 12.00 1.09 5.31
C GLY A 24 11.16 2.04 6.18
N ARG A 25 10.62 1.52 7.29
CA ARG A 25 9.53 2.11 8.10
C ARG A 25 9.75 3.53 8.66
N ASN A 26 10.99 4.06 8.67
CA ASN A 26 11.34 5.26 9.43
C ASN A 26 10.84 6.59 8.84
N TYR A 27 10.25 6.60 7.63
CA TYR A 27 9.90 7.83 6.90
C TYR A 27 8.43 7.91 6.47
N ILE A 28 7.56 7.04 7.00
CA ILE A 28 6.14 6.98 6.60
C ILE A 28 5.41 8.34 6.79
N PRO A 29 5.53 9.05 7.93
CA PRO A 29 4.83 10.33 8.11
C PRO A 29 5.29 11.43 7.13
N SER A 30 6.60 11.52 6.86
CA SER A 30 7.13 12.48 5.89
C SER A 30 6.69 12.15 4.47
N PHE A 31 6.67 10.86 4.12
CA PHE A 31 6.21 10.37 2.84
C PHE A 31 4.72 10.64 2.60
N GLU A 32 3.87 10.45 3.61
CA GLU A 32 2.45 10.77 3.52
C GLU A 32 2.25 12.26 3.23
N ASN A 33 3.07 13.14 3.82
CA ASN A 33 3.03 14.56 3.52
C ASN A 33 3.46 14.88 2.10
N GLU A 34 4.54 14.25 1.60
CA GLU A 34 5.00 14.40 0.22
C GLU A 34 3.97 13.92 -0.82
N LEU A 35 3.18 12.89 -0.48
CA LEU A 35 2.07 12.43 -1.31
C LEU A 35 0.79 13.26 -1.12
N GLY A 36 0.75 14.19 -0.16
CA GLY A 36 -0.43 15.01 0.16
C GLY A 36 -1.52 14.27 0.96
N ILE A 37 -1.18 13.17 1.63
CA ILE A 37 -2.07 12.26 2.37
C ILE A 37 -2.00 12.51 3.89
N ALA A 38 -1.14 13.42 4.36
CA ALA A 38 -0.72 13.56 5.76
C ALA A 38 -1.78 13.89 6.82
N ASP A 39 -3.04 14.16 6.47
CA ASP A 39 -3.92 14.80 7.45
C ASP A 39 -4.19 13.95 8.69
N PHE A 40 -4.33 12.60 8.61
CA PHE A 40 -4.40 11.71 9.79
C PHE A 40 -4.10 10.24 9.44
N CYS A 41 -3.01 9.96 8.72
CA CYS A 41 -2.65 8.57 8.42
C CYS A 41 -2.00 7.92 9.64
N LEU A 42 -2.71 6.98 10.26
CA LEU A 42 -2.16 6.17 11.36
C LEU A 42 -1.49 4.91 10.84
N ASP A 43 -1.90 4.45 9.66
CA ASP A 43 -1.52 3.17 9.08
C ASP A 43 -1.47 3.27 7.55
N LEU A 44 -0.30 3.00 6.95
CA LEU A 44 -0.11 2.90 5.49
C LEU A 44 0.32 1.48 5.15
N GLU A 45 -0.40 0.77 4.30
CA GLU A 45 0.01 -0.51 3.70
C GLU A 45 0.40 -0.29 2.24
N VAL A 46 1.53 -0.87 1.81
CA VAL A 46 1.97 -0.82 0.41
C VAL A 46 1.89 -2.22 -0.17
N VAL A 47 1.10 -2.39 -1.23
CA VAL A 47 0.89 -3.66 -1.90
C VAL A 47 1.40 -3.57 -3.34
N THR A 48 1.96 -4.67 -3.82
CA THR A 48 2.34 -4.84 -5.21
C THR A 48 1.88 -6.18 -5.75
N ASP A 49 1.36 -6.18 -6.97
CA ASP A 49 0.87 -7.38 -7.64
C ASP A 49 1.97 -8.36 -8.09
N SER A 50 3.25 -7.93 -8.09
CA SER A 50 4.35 -8.73 -8.62
C SER A 50 5.71 -8.37 -8.02
N VAL A 51 6.74 -9.15 -8.33
CA VAL A 51 8.14 -8.80 -8.04
C VAL A 51 8.79 -8.05 -9.22
N LEU A 52 8.32 -8.29 -10.44
CA LEU A 52 8.85 -7.75 -11.69
C LEU A 52 7.77 -6.91 -12.38
N ASN A 53 8.03 -5.63 -12.66
CA ASN A 53 7.11 -4.67 -13.32
C ASN A 53 5.78 -4.41 -12.57
N LYS A 54 5.95 -4.05 -11.31
CA LYS A 54 4.94 -3.87 -10.26
C LYS A 54 3.90 -2.80 -10.56
N ASN A 55 2.61 -3.14 -10.46
CA ASN A 55 1.63 -2.14 -10.05
C ASN A 55 1.75 -1.94 -8.54
N LEU A 56 1.63 -0.69 -8.09
CA LEU A 56 1.67 -0.33 -6.68
C LEU A 56 0.29 0.12 -6.22
N PHE A 57 -0.08 -0.32 -5.03
CA PHE A 57 -1.31 0.03 -4.36
C PHE A 57 -1.00 0.50 -2.95
N LEU A 58 -1.72 1.53 -2.50
CA LEU A 58 -1.62 2.07 -1.15
C LEU A 58 -2.96 1.85 -0.47
N ILE A 59 -2.95 1.23 0.71
CA ILE A 59 -4.12 1.17 1.58
C ILE A 59 -3.81 2.05 2.77
N VAL A 60 -4.57 3.11 2.91
CA VAL A 60 -4.30 4.15 3.90
C VAL A 60 -5.45 4.15 4.91
N GLY A 61 -5.11 4.06 6.19
CA GLY A 61 -6.04 4.08 7.30
C GLY A 61 -5.98 5.37 8.09
N GLY A 62 -7.10 5.73 8.73
CA GLY A 62 -7.14 6.87 9.66
C GLY A 62 -7.71 8.17 9.06
N PHE A 63 -8.21 8.15 7.83
CA PHE A 63 -8.87 9.30 7.23
C PHE A 63 -9.99 9.86 8.12
N ALA A 64 -9.86 11.14 8.50
CA ALA A 64 -11.00 11.94 8.93
C ALA A 64 -11.94 12.09 7.72
N ASN A 65 -13.25 11.93 7.94
CA ASN A 65 -14.27 11.69 6.91
C ASN A 65 -14.43 12.75 5.79
N ILE A 66 -13.59 13.78 5.68
CA ILE A 66 -13.83 14.94 4.81
C ILE A 66 -12.52 15.54 4.28
N VAL A 67 -11.77 14.80 3.44
CA VAL A 67 -10.77 15.45 2.57
C VAL A 67 -10.91 14.88 1.16
N ALA A 68 -11.32 15.74 0.22
CA ALA A 68 -11.28 15.45 -1.21
C ALA A 68 -9.81 15.46 -1.64
N TYR A 69 -9.16 14.32 -1.46
CA TYR A 69 -7.78 14.15 -1.85
C TYR A 69 -7.65 14.25 -3.37
N GLN A 70 -6.79 15.17 -3.83
CA GLN A 70 -6.52 15.39 -5.25
C GLN A 70 -5.03 15.23 -5.51
N ASN A 71 -4.62 14.01 -5.84
CA ASN A 71 -3.32 13.76 -6.45
C ASN A 71 -3.54 13.02 -7.76
N SER A 72 -3.13 13.61 -8.87
CA SER A 72 -3.29 13.02 -10.21
C SER A 72 -2.49 11.73 -10.43
N ASP A 73 -1.54 11.44 -9.54
CA ASP A 73 -0.74 10.21 -9.57
C ASP A 73 -1.42 9.05 -8.82
N LEU A 74 -2.47 9.31 -8.04
CA LEU A 74 -3.23 8.29 -7.31
C LEU A 74 -4.67 8.23 -7.80
N HIS A 75 -5.15 7.01 -8.01
CA HIS A 75 -6.54 6.76 -8.35
C HIS A 75 -7.20 5.95 -7.23
N GLU A 76 -8.15 6.57 -6.54
CA GLU A 76 -8.96 5.92 -5.49
C GLU A 76 -9.79 4.79 -6.11
N MET A 77 -9.82 3.64 -5.46
CA MET A 77 -10.56 2.46 -5.88
C MET A 77 -11.32 1.85 -4.70
N THR A 78 -12.36 1.08 -5.01
CA THR A 78 -13.13 0.36 -3.99
C THR A 78 -12.40 -0.90 -3.51
N GLU A 79 -12.85 -1.43 -2.38
CA GLU A 79 -12.39 -2.72 -1.87
C GLU A 79 -12.69 -3.86 -2.86
N GLU A 80 -13.84 -3.84 -3.52
CA GLU A 80 -14.23 -4.80 -4.54
C GLU A 80 -13.30 -4.74 -5.75
N GLU A 81 -13.03 -3.55 -6.29
CA GLU A 81 -12.13 -3.37 -7.44
C GLU A 81 -10.70 -3.85 -7.13
N PHE A 82 -10.23 -3.58 -5.91
CA PHE A 82 -8.94 -4.08 -5.43
C PHE A 82 -8.91 -5.61 -5.37
N LYS A 83 -9.94 -6.23 -4.78
CA LYS A 83 -10.07 -7.68 -4.63
C LYS A 83 -10.27 -8.44 -5.94
N GLU A 84 -10.80 -7.80 -6.97
CA GLU A 84 -10.90 -8.35 -8.32
C GLU A 84 -9.56 -8.32 -9.05
N LYS A 85 -8.78 -7.25 -8.85
CA LYS A 85 -7.45 -7.11 -9.46
C LYS A 85 -6.40 -7.98 -8.79
N ILE A 86 -6.51 -8.22 -7.48
CA ILE A 86 -5.44 -8.82 -6.68
C ILE A 86 -5.88 -10.16 -6.07
N SER A 87 -5.52 -11.27 -6.71
CA SER A 87 -5.70 -12.62 -6.15
C SER A 87 -4.49 -13.07 -5.32
N THR A 88 -3.28 -12.75 -5.79
CA THR A 88 -2.00 -12.97 -5.10
C THR A 88 -1.13 -11.73 -5.30
N ALA A 89 -0.51 -11.25 -4.23
CA ALA A 89 0.34 -10.07 -4.24
C ALA A 89 1.42 -10.14 -3.17
N PHE A 90 2.18 -9.07 -3.04
CA PHE A 90 3.18 -8.87 -2.02
C PHE A 90 2.89 -7.57 -1.28
N ALA A 91 2.87 -7.59 0.04
CA ALA A 91 2.75 -6.42 0.88
C ALA A 91 4.09 -6.09 1.53
N VAL A 92 4.38 -4.82 1.79
CA VAL A 92 5.63 -4.41 2.42
C VAL A 92 5.60 -4.76 3.90
N ASN A 93 6.43 -5.72 4.30
CA ASN A 93 6.65 -6.11 5.70
C ASN A 93 7.26 -4.94 6.46
N GLY A 94 6.44 -4.07 7.02
CA GLY A 94 6.99 -2.73 7.16
C GLY A 94 5.95 -1.64 7.32
N ALA A 95 5.29 -1.42 6.21
CA ALA A 95 4.36 -0.33 6.09
C ALA A 95 3.04 -0.84 6.65
N GLY A 96 2.62 -0.32 7.81
CA GLY A 96 1.28 -0.58 8.33
C GLY A 96 1.20 -1.78 9.28
N THR A 97 -0.04 -2.12 9.63
CA THR A 97 -0.38 -3.12 10.65
C THR A 97 -0.76 -4.47 10.06
N ASN A 98 -0.77 -4.65 8.73
CA ASN A 98 -1.34 -5.82 8.04
C ASN A 98 -2.85 -6.04 8.31
N GLU A 99 -3.47 -5.23 9.16
CA GLU A 99 -4.85 -5.41 9.61
C GLU A 99 -5.86 -5.13 8.50
N PHE A 100 -5.57 -4.20 7.58
CA PHE A 100 -6.46 -3.96 6.44
C PHE A 100 -6.52 -5.16 5.50
N LEU A 101 -5.38 -5.77 5.21
CA LEU A 101 -5.30 -6.94 4.35
C LEU A 101 -6.06 -8.13 4.94
N LYS A 102 -5.90 -8.38 6.25
CA LYS A 102 -6.68 -9.41 6.95
C LYS A 102 -8.19 -9.11 6.93
N ARG A 103 -8.59 -7.86 7.18
CA ARG A 103 -10.01 -7.43 7.13
C ARG A 103 -10.62 -7.62 5.73
N MET A 104 -9.83 -7.40 4.68
CA MET A 104 -10.24 -7.66 3.30
C MET A 104 -10.26 -9.16 2.94
N GLY A 105 -9.89 -10.06 3.86
CA GLY A 105 -9.90 -11.50 3.62
C GLY A 105 -8.62 -12.03 2.95
N TYR A 106 -7.50 -11.30 3.06
CA TYR A 106 -6.20 -11.82 2.62
C TYR A 106 -5.53 -12.61 3.74
N LYS A 107 -5.00 -13.79 3.37
CA LYS A 107 -4.03 -14.52 4.16
C LYS A 107 -2.64 -13.96 3.88
N ILE A 108 -1.89 -13.71 4.95
CA ILE A 108 -0.53 -13.19 4.88
C ILE A 108 0.43 -14.32 5.22
N PHE A 109 1.41 -14.54 4.35
CA PHE A 109 2.42 -15.57 4.50
C PHE A 109 3.70 -14.91 4.95
N ASP A 110 4.20 -15.34 6.12
CA ASP A 110 5.46 -14.84 6.66
C ASP A 110 6.59 -14.99 5.63
N SER A 111 7.38 -13.93 5.47
CA SER A 111 8.61 -14.01 4.71
C SER A 111 9.62 -14.84 5.51
N ASN A 112 10.05 -15.99 4.96
CA ASN A 112 11.33 -16.56 5.37
C ASN A 112 12.39 -15.47 5.16
N ASN A 113 13.07 -15.07 6.23
CA ASN A 113 14.09 -14.00 6.28
C ASN A 113 15.29 -14.32 5.36
N ASN A 114 15.10 -14.27 4.05
CA ASN A 114 16.13 -14.46 3.04
C ASN A 114 16.40 -13.13 2.34
N GLY A 115 17.13 -12.25 3.04
CA GLY A 115 17.96 -11.19 2.46
C GLY A 115 17.30 -10.25 1.45
N ASN A 116 17.16 -8.99 1.86
CA ASN A 116 16.99 -7.78 1.01
C ASN A 116 15.59 -7.45 0.46
N VAL A 117 14.54 -8.20 0.76
CA VAL A 117 13.19 -7.79 0.33
C VAL A 117 12.21 -7.89 1.50
N ASN A 118 11.85 -6.73 2.06
CA ASN A 118 10.81 -6.58 3.10
C ASN A 118 9.41 -6.77 2.50
N LEU A 119 9.14 -7.89 1.82
CA LEU A 119 7.84 -8.20 1.25
C LEU A 119 7.30 -9.52 1.82
N VAL A 120 6.05 -9.51 2.27
CA VAL A 120 5.28 -10.71 2.60
C VAL A 120 4.32 -11.04 1.47
N ARG A 121 4.18 -12.33 1.13
CA ARG A 121 3.17 -12.75 0.15
C ARG A 121 1.79 -12.67 0.79
N ILE A 122 0.81 -12.22 0.02
CA ILE A 122 -0.59 -12.20 0.41
C ILE A 122 -1.44 -12.91 -0.64
N GLU A 123 -2.49 -13.60 -0.18
CA GLU A 123 -3.44 -14.30 -1.05
C GLU A 123 -4.86 -14.06 -0.58
N LYS A 124 -5.75 -13.79 -1.52
CA LYS A 124 -7.18 -13.68 -1.23
C LYS A 124 -7.72 -15.05 -0.81
N VAL A 125 -8.39 -15.12 0.33
CA VAL A 125 -9.10 -16.31 0.78
C VAL A 125 -10.51 -16.25 0.20
N SER A 126 -10.91 -17.34 -0.47
CA SER A 126 -12.20 -17.51 -1.16
C SER A 126 -13.40 -17.28 -0.26
#